data_AF-A0A545BB80-F1
#
_entry.id   AF-A0A545BB80-F1
#
_cell.length_a   1.000
_cell.length_b   1.000
_cell.length_c   1.000
_cell.angle_alpha   90.00
_cell.angle_beta   90.00
_cell.angle_gamma   90.00
#
_symmetry.space_group_name_H-M   'P 1'
#
loop_
_entity.id
_entity.type
_entity.pdbx_description
1 polymer ?
#
loop_
_entity_poly.entity_id
_entity_poly.type
_entity_poly.pdbx_seq_one_letter_code
_entity_poly.pdbx_strand_id
1 'polypeptide(L)'
;MMKLKLTATIALLTVPLLLGGCASNGYGIAALKAPAGPKDVVPEDVKLPFLEQVDATTLRFLVEEDGRQYFAAQSTDGAQACLAVFHLDQQITDYAGCAVAAGSSSNKIVTVSGTDRRPAALVRDNADTAQLESEGLRRIHQNVYVGE
;
A
#
# COMPACT_ATOMS: atom_id res chain seq x y z
N MET A 1 -17.17 -61.91 24.11
CA MET A 1 -16.15 -61.09 23.43
C MET A 1 -16.84 -59.94 22.71
N MET A 2 -16.77 -58.72 23.25
CA MET A 2 -17.25 -57.51 22.58
C MET A 2 -16.28 -56.39 22.94
N LYS A 3 -15.60 -55.87 21.91
CA LYS A 3 -14.49 -54.92 22.04
C LYS A 3 -15.04 -53.53 22.36
N LEU A 4 -14.59 -52.98 23.49
CA LEU A 4 -14.84 -51.61 23.94
C LEU A 4 -14.22 -50.64 22.92
N LYS A 5 -15.05 -49.84 22.23
CA LYS A 5 -14.56 -48.78 21.33
C LYS A 5 -14.45 -47.49 22.13
N LEU A 6 -13.22 -47.03 22.33
CA LEU A 6 -12.90 -45.78 23.01
C LEU A 6 -13.38 -44.58 22.18
N THR A 7 -14.21 -43.75 22.80
CA THR A 7 -14.69 -42.47 22.30
C THR A 7 -13.54 -41.46 22.33
N ALA A 8 -13.12 -40.93 21.17
CA ALA A 8 -12.14 -39.86 21.07
C ALA A 8 -12.85 -38.53 20.74
N THR A 9 -13.14 -37.77 21.79
CA THR A 9 -13.67 -36.41 21.71
C THR A 9 -12.54 -35.47 21.34
N ILE A 10 -12.45 -35.05 20.07
CA ILE A 10 -11.49 -34.03 19.63
C ILE A 10 -12.12 -32.66 19.87
N ALA A 11 -11.70 -32.00 20.95
CA ALA A 11 -11.96 -30.60 21.19
C ALA A 11 -11.13 -29.77 20.20
N LEU A 12 -11.77 -29.19 19.17
CA LEU A 12 -11.15 -28.18 18.32
C LEU A 12 -10.92 -26.92 19.16
N LEU A 13 -9.66 -26.64 19.48
CA LEU A 13 -9.23 -25.36 20.03
C LEU A 13 -9.52 -24.24 19.03
N THR A 14 -10.49 -23.39 19.37
CA THR A 14 -10.65 -22.07 18.76
C THR A 14 -9.46 -21.20 19.17
N VAL A 15 -8.53 -20.95 18.24
CA VAL A 15 -7.51 -19.91 18.41
C VAL A 15 -8.16 -18.58 18.03
N PRO A 16 -8.43 -17.65 18.96
CA PRO A 16 -8.77 -16.30 18.57
C PRO A 16 -7.51 -15.66 17.98
N LEU A 17 -7.48 -15.49 16.66
CA LEU A 17 -6.53 -14.62 15.97
C LEU A 17 -6.81 -13.19 16.44
N LEU A 18 -6.19 -12.81 17.56
CA LEU A 18 -6.06 -11.42 17.98
C LEU A 18 -5.10 -10.75 16.97
N LEU A 19 -5.68 -10.24 15.88
CA LEU A 19 -5.07 -9.21 15.05
C LEU A 19 -4.94 -7.95 15.92
N GLY A 20 -3.94 -7.94 16.79
CA GLY A 20 -3.45 -6.72 17.43
C GLY A 20 -2.85 -5.85 16.34
N GLY A 21 -3.70 -5.08 15.65
CA GLY A 21 -3.25 -3.98 14.82
C GLY A 21 -2.47 -3.03 15.72
N CYS A 22 -1.16 -2.98 15.56
CA CYS A 22 -0.35 -1.93 16.15
C CYS A 22 -0.94 -0.61 15.67
N ALA A 23 -1.61 0.11 16.57
CA ALA A 23 -2.06 1.47 16.30
C ALA A 23 -0.80 2.30 16.00
N SER A 24 -0.52 2.49 14.72
CA SER A 24 0.52 3.37 14.24
C SER A 24 0.15 4.78 14.70
N ASN A 25 1.04 5.43 15.44
CA ASN A 25 0.86 6.81 15.89
C ASN A 25 0.80 7.75 14.67
N GLY A 26 -0.40 7.93 14.12
CA GLY A 26 -0.99 9.10 13.47
C GLY A 26 -0.34 9.78 12.27
N TYR A 27 0.93 9.54 11.93
CA TYR A 27 1.67 10.44 11.02
C TYR A 27 2.52 9.73 9.97
N GLY A 28 2.41 8.39 9.84
CA GLY A 28 3.17 7.60 8.87
C GLY A 28 2.29 6.81 7.91
N ILE A 29 2.91 5.85 7.20
CA ILE A 29 2.23 4.86 6.37
C ILE A 29 2.57 3.48 6.95
N ALA A 30 1.68 2.89 7.74
CA ALA A 30 1.95 1.62 8.42
C ALA A 30 2.27 0.48 7.45
N ALA A 31 1.66 0.49 6.26
CA ALA A 31 1.92 -0.51 5.22
C ALA A 31 3.41 -0.65 4.92
N LEU A 32 4.16 0.46 4.90
CA LEU A 32 5.60 0.47 4.56
C LEU A 32 6.51 -0.11 5.65
N LYS A 33 5.98 -0.29 6.86
CA LYS A 33 6.70 -0.87 8.00
C LYS A 33 6.48 -2.38 8.13
N ALA A 34 5.50 -2.94 7.42
CA ALA A 34 5.27 -4.38 7.41
C ALA A 34 6.48 -5.09 6.77
N PRO A 35 6.79 -6.35 7.14
CA PRO A 35 7.78 -7.14 6.41
C PRO A 35 7.40 -7.25 4.92
N ALA A 36 8.40 -7.28 4.04
CA ALA A 36 8.16 -7.45 2.61
C ALA A 36 7.53 -8.82 2.32
N GLY A 37 6.49 -8.84 1.49
CA GLY A 37 5.84 -10.02 0.96
C GLY A 37 6.24 -10.31 -0.50
N PRO A 38 5.77 -11.44 -1.08
CA PRO A 38 6.17 -11.88 -2.41
C PRO A 38 5.79 -10.91 -3.56
N LYS A 39 4.82 -10.02 -3.33
CA LYS A 39 4.38 -9.02 -4.32
C LYS A 39 5.17 -7.71 -4.24
N ASP A 40 6.04 -7.54 -3.26
CA ASP A 40 6.82 -6.31 -3.03
C ASP A 40 8.06 -6.26 -3.93
N VAL A 41 7.84 -6.54 -5.21
CA VAL A 41 8.86 -6.60 -6.25
C VAL A 41 8.35 -5.78 -7.42
N VAL A 42 9.14 -4.79 -7.84
CA VAL A 42 8.84 -4.00 -9.05
C VAL A 42 9.14 -4.87 -10.28
N PRO A 43 8.33 -4.79 -11.36
CA PRO A 43 8.66 -5.45 -12.62
C PRO A 43 10.05 -5.01 -13.13
N GLU A 44 10.89 -5.97 -13.53
CA GLU A 44 12.32 -5.77 -13.85
C GLU A 44 12.58 -4.85 -15.06
N ASP A 45 11.58 -4.73 -15.94
CA ASP A 45 11.60 -3.92 -17.15
C ASP A 45 11.36 -2.43 -16.89
N VAL A 46 10.94 -2.06 -15.67
CA VAL A 46 10.55 -0.68 -15.38
C VAL A 46 11.70 0.09 -14.73
N LYS A 47 12.27 1.03 -15.49
CA LYS A 47 13.24 2.01 -14.98
C LYS A 47 12.50 3.21 -14.41
N LEU A 48 12.11 3.14 -13.14
CA LEU A 48 11.56 4.32 -12.48
C LEU A 48 12.65 5.10 -11.73
N PRO A 49 12.85 6.39 -12.05
CA PRO A 49 13.81 7.26 -11.36
C PRO A 49 13.53 7.43 -9.86
N PHE A 50 12.33 7.08 -9.38
CA PHE A 50 12.00 7.16 -7.96
C PHE A 50 12.72 6.10 -7.13
N LEU A 51 13.14 4.98 -7.72
CA LEU A 51 13.86 3.92 -6.99
C LEU A 51 15.21 4.41 -6.45
N GLU A 52 15.81 5.43 -7.06
CA GLU A 52 17.03 6.08 -6.57
C GLU A 52 16.77 7.03 -5.37
N GLN A 53 15.50 7.39 -5.13
CA GLN A 53 15.09 8.34 -4.09
C GLN A 53 14.54 7.65 -2.83
N VAL A 54 14.35 6.33 -2.89
CA VAL A 54 13.73 5.55 -1.82
C VAL A 54 14.65 4.45 -1.32
N ASP A 55 14.39 4.01 -0.10
CA ASP A 55 14.94 2.79 0.44
C ASP A 55 14.17 1.59 -0.13
N ALA A 56 14.84 0.77 -0.94
CA ALA A 56 14.23 -0.41 -1.56
C ALA A 56 13.63 -1.39 -0.54
N THR A 57 14.11 -1.41 0.70
CA THR A 57 13.56 -2.29 1.76
C THR A 57 12.18 -1.85 2.24
N THR A 58 11.77 -0.62 1.95
CA THR A 58 10.45 -0.05 2.29
C THR A 58 9.42 -0.20 1.19
N LEU A 59 9.82 -0.67 0.00
CA LEU A 59 8.93 -0.85 -1.13
C LEU A 59 7.82 -1.84 -0.79
N ARG A 60 6.57 -1.43 -0.91
CA ARG A 60 5.41 -2.30 -0.72
C ARG A 60 4.43 -2.17 -1.87
N PHE A 61 3.96 -3.31 -2.35
CA PHE A 61 2.73 -3.44 -3.10
C PHE A 61 1.56 -3.14 -2.17
N LEU A 62 0.72 -2.18 -2.56
CA LEU A 62 -0.42 -1.75 -1.76
C LEU A 62 -1.71 -2.41 -2.25
N VAL A 63 -1.97 -2.34 -3.55
CA VAL A 63 -3.19 -2.85 -4.16
C VAL A 63 -3.01 -2.96 -5.68
N GLU A 64 -3.83 -3.79 -6.30
CA GLU A 64 -4.02 -3.83 -7.75
C GLU A 64 -5.49 -3.53 -8.04
N GLU A 65 -5.74 -2.64 -8.98
CA GLU A 65 -7.09 -2.29 -9.39
C GLU A 65 -7.14 -1.78 -10.83
N ASP A 66 -8.16 -2.22 -11.58
CA ASP A 66 -8.39 -1.82 -12.98
C ASP A 66 -7.15 -1.95 -13.88
N GLY A 67 -6.40 -3.05 -13.72
CA GLY A 67 -5.18 -3.30 -14.49
C GLY A 67 -3.99 -2.42 -14.10
N ARG A 68 -4.04 -1.74 -12.94
CA ARG A 68 -2.95 -0.93 -12.39
C ARG A 68 -2.47 -1.50 -11.06
N GLN A 69 -1.16 -1.59 -10.88
CA GLN A 69 -0.53 -1.98 -9.63
C GLN A 69 0.06 -0.76 -8.93
N TYR A 70 -0.24 -0.62 -7.65
CA TYR A 70 0.13 0.53 -6.84
C TYR A 70 1.20 0.13 -5.83
N PHE A 71 2.34 0.80 -5.91
CA PHE A 71 3.45 0.60 -4.98
C PHE A 71 3.80 1.89 -4.28
N ALA A 72 4.21 1.79 -3.02
CA ALA A 72 4.77 2.92 -2.31
C ALA A 72 6.07 2.53 -1.61
N ALA A 73 6.91 3.53 -1.39
CA ALA A 73 8.18 3.40 -0.69
C ALA A 73 8.52 4.73 0.00
N GLN A 74 9.48 4.70 0.90
CA GLN A 74 10.00 5.86 1.62
C GLN A 74 11.52 5.93 1.51
N SER A 75 12.09 7.13 1.64
CA SER A 75 13.53 7.30 1.85
C SER A 75 13.95 6.66 3.19
N THR A 76 15.24 6.32 3.35
CA THR A 76 15.77 5.67 4.56
C THR A 76 15.49 6.46 5.85
N ASP A 77 15.45 7.78 5.76
CA ASP A 77 15.11 8.69 6.87
C ASP A 77 13.60 8.96 7.03
N GLY A 78 12.76 8.41 6.14
CA GLY A 78 11.32 8.63 6.07
C GLY A 78 10.92 10.05 5.64
N ALA A 79 11.86 10.89 5.22
CA ALA A 79 11.59 12.27 4.83
C ALA A 79 10.73 12.38 3.57
N GLN A 80 10.91 11.44 2.63
CA GLN A 80 10.13 11.36 1.39
C GLN A 80 9.29 10.10 1.37
N ALA A 81 8.11 10.18 0.76
CA ALA A 81 7.36 9.00 0.34
C ALA A 81 6.97 9.14 -1.13
N CYS A 82 7.00 8.02 -1.84
CA CYS A 82 6.72 7.94 -3.26
C CYS A 82 5.55 7.01 -3.53
N LEU A 83 4.79 7.31 -4.59
CA LEU A 83 3.78 6.45 -5.17
C LEU A 83 4.19 6.14 -6.60
N ALA A 84 4.11 4.86 -6.96
CA ALA A 84 4.30 4.37 -8.32
C ALA A 84 3.06 3.59 -8.77
N VAL A 85 2.69 3.81 -10.02
CA VAL A 85 1.59 3.14 -10.71
C VAL A 85 2.17 2.44 -11.92
N PHE A 86 2.01 1.13 -11.96
CA PHE A 86 2.40 0.29 -13.08
C PHE A 86 1.16 -0.23 -13.79
N HIS A 87 1.13 -0.15 -15.12
CA HIS A 87 0.04 -0.72 -15.90
C HIS A 87 0.40 -2.15 -16.30
N LEU A 88 -0.53 -3.07 -16.11
CA LEU A 88 -0.42 -4.42 -16.64
C LEU A 88 -0.49 -4.43 -18.18
N ASP A 89 -1.11 -3.41 -18.76
CA ASP A 89 -1.06 -3.12 -20.19
C ASP A 89 0.12 -2.20 -20.52
N GLN A 90 1.14 -2.77 -21.16
CA GLN A 90 2.37 -2.06 -21.54
C GLN A 90 2.17 -0.97 -22.62
N GLN A 91 0.96 -0.78 -23.14
CA GLN A 91 0.65 0.35 -24.02
C GLN A 91 0.53 1.69 -23.27
N ILE A 92 0.30 1.65 -21.95
CA ILE A 92 0.22 2.83 -21.11
C ILE A 92 1.54 3.00 -20.36
N THR A 93 2.04 4.23 -20.29
CA THR A 93 3.29 4.53 -19.62
C THR A 93 3.09 4.55 -18.11
N ASP A 94 3.88 3.74 -17.40
CA ASP A 94 3.98 3.77 -15.95
C ASP A 94 4.39 5.16 -15.45
N TYR A 95 3.97 5.51 -14.25
CA TYR A 95 4.27 6.82 -13.68
C TYR A 95 4.47 6.77 -12.18
N ALA A 96 5.31 7.67 -11.67
CA ALA A 96 5.62 7.76 -10.25
C ALA A 96 5.95 9.18 -9.84
N GLY A 97 5.89 9.44 -8.53
CA GLY A 97 6.24 10.72 -7.95
C GLY A 97 6.47 10.62 -6.46
N CYS A 98 7.28 11.54 -5.94
CA CYS A 98 7.69 11.61 -4.54
C CYS A 98 7.34 12.98 -3.96
N ALA A 99 7.04 13.02 -2.68
CA ALA A 99 6.88 14.27 -1.94
C ALA A 99 7.37 14.14 -0.51
N VAL A 100 7.54 15.29 0.13
CA VAL A 100 7.91 15.37 1.56
C VAL A 100 6.79 14.77 2.41
N ALA A 101 7.13 13.71 3.16
CA ALA A 101 6.23 13.02 4.06
C ALA A 101 6.44 13.44 5.52
N ALA A 102 7.69 13.58 5.95
CA ALA A 102 8.03 13.98 7.31
C ALA A 102 7.77 15.47 7.54
N GLY A 103 7.24 15.83 8.72
CA GLY A 103 7.01 17.22 9.12
C GLY A 103 5.90 17.96 8.35
N SER A 104 5.36 17.38 7.27
CA SER A 104 4.21 17.92 6.56
C SER A 104 2.96 17.86 7.46
N SER A 105 2.16 18.91 7.52
CA SER A 105 0.82 18.83 8.11
C SER A 105 -0.20 18.23 7.13
N SER A 106 0.16 18.06 5.86
CA SER A 106 -0.73 17.57 4.81
C SER A 106 -0.99 16.07 4.95
N ASN A 107 -2.27 15.72 5.08
CA ASN A 107 -2.75 14.34 5.12
C ASN A 107 -2.60 13.63 3.76
N LYS A 108 -2.50 14.41 2.67
CA LYS A 108 -2.12 13.98 1.33
C LYS A 108 -0.62 14.16 1.14
N ILE A 109 0.09 13.10 0.77
CA ILE A 109 1.55 13.17 0.55
C ILE A 109 1.83 13.57 -0.90
N VAL A 110 1.38 12.76 -1.85
CA VAL A 110 1.63 13.00 -3.27
C VAL A 110 0.42 12.61 -4.10
N THR A 111 0.19 13.34 -5.18
CA THR A 111 -0.72 12.95 -6.26
C THR A 111 0.11 12.80 -7.53
N VAL A 112 -0.05 11.67 -8.20
CA VAL A 112 0.62 11.35 -9.45
C VAL A 112 -0.43 11.12 -10.52
N SER A 113 -0.12 11.43 -11.77
CA SER A 113 -1.01 11.19 -12.90
C SER A 113 -0.16 10.91 -14.15
N GLY A 114 -0.60 9.94 -14.95
CA GLY A 114 0.06 9.52 -16.17
C GLY A 114 -0.64 10.02 -17.43
N THR A 115 -0.27 9.41 -18.55
CA THR A 115 -0.91 9.67 -19.85
C THR A 115 -2.36 9.18 -19.92
N ASP A 116 -2.74 8.26 -19.03
CA ASP A 116 -4.13 7.80 -18.83
C ASP A 116 -5.04 8.85 -18.19
N ARG A 117 -4.47 9.95 -17.67
CA ARG A 117 -5.16 11.04 -16.96
C ARG A 117 -5.93 10.59 -15.73
N ARG A 118 -5.61 9.42 -15.18
CA ARG A 118 -6.26 8.90 -13.97
C ARG A 118 -5.38 9.16 -12.76
N PRO A 119 -5.65 10.21 -11.97
CA PRO A 119 -4.79 10.56 -10.85
C PRO A 119 -4.82 9.48 -9.78
N ALA A 120 -3.71 9.28 -9.10
CA ALA A 120 -3.61 8.44 -7.91
C ALA A 120 -2.92 9.23 -6.79
N ALA A 121 -3.43 9.13 -5.57
CA ALA A 121 -2.92 9.84 -4.42
C ALA A 121 -2.48 8.89 -3.31
N LEU A 122 -1.32 9.17 -2.72
CA LEU A 122 -0.82 8.51 -1.52
C LEU A 122 -1.11 9.40 -0.31
N VAL A 123 -1.70 8.80 0.72
CA VAL A 123 -2.08 9.48 1.95
C VAL A 123 -1.51 8.78 3.18
N ARG A 124 -1.37 9.53 4.27
CA ARG A 124 -0.97 8.97 5.57
C ARG A 124 -2.07 8.12 6.19
N ASP A 125 -1.69 7.31 7.17
CA ASP A 125 -2.66 6.66 8.04
C ASP A 125 -3.53 7.72 8.73
N ASN A 126 -4.84 7.47 8.79
CA ASN A 126 -5.83 8.37 9.40
C ASN A 126 -5.87 9.78 8.78
N ALA A 127 -5.39 9.93 7.55
CA ALA A 127 -5.52 11.15 6.77
C ALA A 127 -6.99 11.60 6.69
N ASP A 128 -7.24 12.89 6.95
CA ASP A 128 -8.47 13.53 6.47
C ASP A 128 -8.41 13.60 4.95
N THR A 129 -9.37 12.93 4.31
CA THR A 129 -9.45 12.73 2.85
C THR A 129 -10.71 13.32 2.24
N ALA A 130 -11.48 14.10 3.01
CA ALA A 130 -12.73 14.71 2.52
C ALA A 130 -12.51 15.55 1.26
N GLN A 131 -11.38 16.26 1.17
CA GLN A 131 -11.03 17.02 -0.04
C GLN A 131 -10.83 16.10 -1.25
N LEU A 132 -10.10 14.98 -1.11
CA LEU A 132 -9.86 14.04 -2.22
C LEU A 132 -11.17 13.45 -2.73
N GLU A 133 -12.05 13.08 -1.81
CA GLU A 133 -13.37 12.54 -2.14
C GLU A 133 -14.25 13.59 -2.84
N SER A 134 -14.19 14.85 -2.41
CA SER A 134 -14.87 15.96 -3.09
C SER A 134 -14.30 16.27 -4.49
N GLU A 135 -13.02 15.99 -4.70
CA GLU A 135 -12.32 16.08 -5.98
C GLU A 135 -12.62 14.87 -6.90
N GLY A 136 -13.43 13.92 -6.45
CA GLY A 136 -13.86 12.75 -7.22
C GLY A 136 -12.94 11.54 -7.10
N LEU A 137 -11.97 11.56 -6.19
CA LEU A 137 -11.12 10.39 -5.94
C LEU A 137 -11.79 9.42 -4.98
N ARG A 138 -11.71 8.12 -5.29
CA ARG A 138 -12.23 7.04 -4.45
C ARG A 138 -11.09 6.24 -3.82
N ARG A 139 -11.33 5.76 -2.60
CA ARG A 139 -10.37 4.94 -1.86
C ARG A 139 -10.31 3.52 -2.41
N ILE A 140 -9.11 3.01 -2.64
CA ILE A 140 -8.86 1.63 -3.11
C ILE A 140 -7.95 0.83 -2.18
N HIS A 141 -7.19 1.54 -1.34
CA HIS A 141 -6.39 0.97 -0.27
C HIS A 141 -6.38 1.95 0.90
N GLN A 142 -5.96 1.52 2.10
CA GLN A 142 -5.92 2.40 3.28
C GLN A 142 -5.18 3.72 3.01
N ASN A 143 -4.14 3.67 2.18
CA ASN A 143 -3.27 4.79 1.83
C ASN A 143 -3.37 5.23 0.36
N VAL A 144 -4.25 4.64 -0.47
CA VAL A 144 -4.33 4.95 -1.91
C VAL A 144 -5.74 5.34 -2.33
N TYR A 145 -5.81 6.47 -3.04
CA TYR A 145 -7.02 7.00 -3.66
C TYR A 145 -6.80 7.18 -5.16
N VAL A 146 -7.82 6.99 -5.97
CA VAL A 146 -7.73 7.09 -7.45
C VAL A 146 -8.91 7.88 -8.02
N GLY A 147 -8.65 8.66 -9.07
CA GLY A 147 -9.68 9.30 -9.89
C GLY A 147 -9.97 8.53 -11.17
N GLU A 148 -11.11 8.84 -11.77
CA GLU A 148 -11.62 8.29 -13.04
C GLU A 148 -11.18 9.09 -14.28
#